data_AF-A0A8T4A4Z6-F1
#
_entry.id   AF-A0A8T4A4Z6-F1
#
_cell.length_a   1.000
_cell.length_b   1.000
_cell.length_c   1.000
_cell.angle_alpha   90.00
_cell.angle_beta   90.00
_cell.angle_gamma   90.00
#
_symmetry.space_group_name_H-M   'P 1'
#
loop_
_entity.id
_entity.type
_entity.pdbx_description
1 polymer ?
#
loop_
_entity_poly.entity_id
_entity_poly.type
_entity_poly.pdbx_seq_one_letter_code
_entity_poly.pdbx_strand_id
1 'polypeptide(L)'
;MDIQQKLLEQQQKQAEEALRNIMAEILDKPGRERLANLKLVKPQLALQLELYLAQLYQAGQIKGKLTDAQIVSILTKLSEKRETKIIRR
;
A
#
# COMPACT_ATOMS: atom_id res chain seq x y z
N MET A 1 -13.33 -16.42 34.59
CA MET A 1 -13.81 -15.97 33.27
C MET A 1 -12.85 -15.00 32.57
N ASP A 2 -11.89 -14.39 33.28
CA ASP A 2 -10.89 -13.45 32.71
C ASP A 2 -9.90 -14.01 31.69
N ILE A 3 -9.51 -15.29 31.80
CA ILE A 3 -8.39 -15.85 31.02
C ILE A 3 -8.76 -15.96 29.52
N GLN A 4 -10.03 -16.22 29.21
CA GLN A 4 -10.51 -16.27 27.82
C GLN A 4 -10.60 -14.89 27.17
N GLN A 5 -11.01 -13.85 27.91
CA GLN A 5 -11.07 -12.50 27.37
C GLN A 5 -9.68 -11.94 27.06
N LYS A 6 -8.70 -12.14 27.97
CA LYS A 6 -7.31 -11.72 27.73
C LYS A 6 -6.69 -12.38 26.50
N LEU A 7 -6.96 -13.67 26.26
CA LEU A 7 -6.40 -14.38 25.12
C LEU A 7 -6.97 -13.86 23.78
N LEU A 8 -8.27 -13.55 23.74
CA LEU A 8 -8.90 -12.95 22.56
C LEU A 8 -8.34 -11.54 22.29
N GLU A 9 -8.20 -10.74 23.34
CA GLU A 9 -7.65 -9.38 23.23
C GLU A 9 -6.19 -9.38 22.78
N GLN A 10 -5.38 -10.33 23.26
CA GLN A 10 -4.01 -10.50 22.81
C GLN A 10 -3.91 -10.96 21.36
N GLN A 11 -4.75 -11.90 20.92
CA GLN A 11 -4.78 -12.32 19.52
C GLN A 11 -5.19 -11.18 18.58
N GLN A 12 -6.19 -10.38 18.97
CA GLN A 12 -6.60 -9.23 18.18
C GLN A 12 -5.51 -8.18 18.08
N LYS A 13 -4.83 -7.86 19.19
CA LYS A 13 -3.68 -6.93 19.18
C LYS A 13 -2.53 -7.43 18.30
N GLN A 14 -2.23 -8.73 18.35
CA GLN A 14 -1.17 -9.31 17.52
C GLN A 14 -1.50 -9.25 16.03
N ALA A 15 -2.75 -9.52 15.65
CA ALA A 15 -3.19 -9.40 14.26
C ALA A 15 -3.14 -7.94 13.77
N GLU A 16 -3.56 -7.01 14.63
CA GLU A 16 -3.55 -5.58 14.33
C GLU A 16 -2.12 -5.03 14.21
N GLU A 17 -1.21 -5.42 15.12
CA GLU A 17 0.22 -5.08 15.05
C GLU A 17 0.89 -5.68 13.82
N ALA A 18 0.57 -6.93 13.45
CA ALA A 18 1.08 -7.55 12.23
C ALA A 18 0.66 -6.76 10.99
N LEU A 19 -0.63 -6.40 10.88
CA LEU A 19 -1.14 -5.53 9.81
C LEU A 19 -0.48 -4.14 9.81
N ARG A 20 -0.25 -3.56 10.99
CA ARG A 20 0.41 -2.26 11.13
C ARG A 20 1.88 -2.30 10.73
N ASN A 21 2.59 -3.35 11.10
CA ASN A 21 3.99 -3.58 10.73
C ASN A 21 4.12 -3.81 9.23
N ILE A 22 3.22 -4.60 8.67
CA ILE A 22 3.05 -4.78 7.22
C ILE A 22 2.88 -3.41 6.54
N MET A 23 1.94 -2.59 7.01
CA MET A 23 1.64 -1.28 6.42
C MET A 23 2.82 -0.30 6.58
N ALA A 24 3.57 -0.42 7.67
CA ALA A 24 4.77 0.35 7.95
C ALA A 24 5.99 -0.14 7.14
N GLU A 25 6.04 -1.42 6.78
CA GLU A 25 7.07 -2.01 5.92
C GLU A 25 6.88 -1.63 4.46
N ILE A 26 5.64 -1.50 3.98
CA ILE A 26 5.36 -1.10 2.60
C ILE A 26 5.48 0.40 2.35
N LEU A 27 5.28 1.25 3.37
CA LEU A 27 5.33 2.70 3.22
C LEU A 27 6.45 3.31 4.06
N ASP A 28 7.47 3.84 3.38
CA ASP A 28 8.47 4.70 4.00
C ASP A 28 7.86 6.06 4.40
N LYS A 29 8.44 6.73 5.42
CA LYS A 29 8.04 8.08 5.84
C LYS A 29 7.79 9.05 4.66
N PRO A 30 8.72 9.23 3.70
CA PRO A 30 8.52 10.08 2.52
C PRO A 30 7.43 9.57 1.56
N GLY A 31 7.26 8.24 1.43
CA GLY A 31 6.22 7.66 0.57
C GLY A 31 4.81 7.98 1.06
N ARG A 32 4.63 7.97 2.39
CA ARG A 32 3.36 8.31 3.05
C ARG A 32 3.00 9.77 2.87
N GLU A 33 3.97 10.65 3.05
CA GLU A 33 3.81 12.10 2.88
C GLU A 33 3.56 12.47 1.41
N ARG A 34 4.26 11.81 0.48
CA ARG A 34 4.06 12.00 -0.96
C ARG A 34 2.68 11.54 -1.40
N LEU A 35 2.22 10.38 -0.92
CA LEU A 35 0.88 9.88 -1.22
C LEU A 35 -0.20 10.86 -0.72
N ALA A 36 -0.04 11.39 0.50
CA ALA A 36 -0.95 12.38 1.06
C ALA A 36 -0.98 13.67 0.22
N ASN A 37 0.19 14.21 -0.15
CA ASN A 37 0.28 15.39 -1.03
C ASN A 37 -0.28 15.11 -2.43
N LEU A 38 -0.01 13.94 -3.00
CA LEU A 38 -0.52 13.55 -4.31
C LEU A 38 -2.05 13.41 -4.29
N LYS A 39 -2.61 12.91 -3.19
CA LYS A 39 -4.07 12.81 -3.01
C LYS A 39 -4.73 14.20 -2.99
N LEU A 40 -4.06 15.21 -2.46
CA LEU A 40 -4.53 16.60 -2.48
C LEU A 40 -4.48 17.22 -3.88
N VAL A 41 -3.42 16.95 -4.65
CA VAL A 41 -3.23 17.56 -5.98
C VAL A 41 -4.00 16.80 -7.07
N LYS A 42 -3.95 15.47 -7.07
CA LYS A 42 -4.60 14.58 -8.05
C LYS A 42 -5.10 13.29 -7.37
N PRO A 43 -6.29 13.32 -6.75
CA PRO A 43 -6.84 12.16 -6.03
C PRO A 43 -7.08 10.94 -6.93
N GLN A 44 -7.39 11.15 -8.21
CA GLN A 44 -7.57 10.04 -9.17
C GLN A 44 -6.30 9.21 -9.38
N LEU A 45 -5.13 9.85 -9.42
CA LEU A 45 -3.85 9.15 -9.58
C LEU A 45 -3.43 8.48 -8.28
N ALA A 46 -3.67 9.14 -7.14
CA ALA A 46 -3.43 8.55 -5.82
C ALA A 46 -4.25 7.28 -5.62
N LEU A 47 -5.53 7.28 -5.99
CA LEU A 47 -6.40 6.10 -5.87
C LEU A 47 -5.89 4.92 -6.71
N GLN A 48 -5.48 5.17 -7.96
CA GLN A 48 -4.93 4.11 -8.81
C GLN A 48 -3.60 3.56 -8.28
N LEU A 49 -2.78 4.43 -7.70
CA LEU A 49 -1.53 4.05 -7.06
C LEU A 49 -1.80 3.20 -5.81
N GLU A 50 -2.74 3.60 -4.94
CA GLU A 50 -3.16 2.82 -3.76
C GLU A 50 -3.65 1.42 -4.17
N LEU A 51 -4.52 1.33 -5.19
CA LEU A 51 -5.01 0.06 -5.73
C LEU A 51 -3.87 -0.82 -6.26
N TYR A 52 -2.92 -0.23 -6.98
CA TYR A 52 -1.80 -0.98 -7.56
C TYR A 52 -0.81 -1.46 -6.48
N LEU A 53 -0.50 -0.62 -5.49
CA LEU A 53 0.31 -1.03 -4.34
C LEU A 53 -0.36 -2.18 -3.56
N ALA A 54 -1.66 -2.05 -3.30
CA ALA A 54 -2.42 -3.07 -2.58
C ALA A 54 -2.37 -4.42 -3.32
N GLN A 55 -2.55 -4.39 -4.65
CA GLN A 55 -2.49 -5.59 -5.48
C GLN A 55 -1.10 -6.25 -5.46
N LEU A 56 -0.03 -5.45 -5.60
CA LEU A 56 1.33 -5.97 -5.61
C LEU A 56 1.77 -6.46 -4.22
N TYR A 57 1.27 -5.86 -3.15
CA TYR A 57 1.50 -6.31 -1.78
C TYR A 57 0.81 -7.65 -1.51
N GLN A 58 -0.47 -7.79 -1.91
CA GLN A 58 -1.19 -9.06 -1.82
C GLN A 58 -0.55 -10.16 -2.68
N ALA A 59 -0.01 -9.80 -3.85
CA ALA A 59 0.75 -10.71 -4.69
C ALA A 59 2.14 -11.08 -4.12
N GLY A 60 2.56 -10.46 -3.00
CA GLY A 60 3.87 -10.68 -2.39
C GLY A 60 5.04 -10.19 -3.24
N GLN A 61 4.77 -9.38 -4.28
CA GLN A 61 5.78 -8.81 -5.18
C GLN A 61 6.44 -7.56 -4.61
N ILE A 62 5.80 -6.88 -3.66
CA ILE A 62 6.43 -5.82 -2.86
C ILE A 62 6.60 -6.34 -1.44
N LYS A 63 7.85 -6.51 -1.03
CA LYS A 63 8.24 -6.90 0.33
C LYS A 63 9.16 -5.85 0.96
N GLY A 64 8.87 -4.57 0.73
CA GLY A 64 9.72 -3.50 1.22
C GLY A 64 9.16 -2.11 1.00
N LYS A 65 9.90 -1.16 1.56
CA LYS A 65 9.55 0.26 1.65
C LYS A 65 9.45 0.89 0.27
N LEU A 66 8.24 1.31 -0.11
CA LEU A 66 8.05 2.10 -1.31
C LEU A 66 8.49 3.54 -1.04
N THR A 67 9.55 3.96 -1.72
CA THR A 67 10.07 5.33 -1.69
C THR A 67 9.27 6.24 -2.61
N ASP A 68 9.43 7.55 -2.44
CA ASP A 68 8.80 8.55 -3.29
C ASP A 68 9.15 8.34 -4.78
N ALA A 69 10.40 7.97 -5.08
CA ALA A 69 10.85 7.70 -6.43
C ALA A 69 10.14 6.49 -7.06
N GLN A 70 9.91 5.43 -6.27
CA GLN A 70 9.16 4.25 -6.70
C GLN A 70 7.68 4.58 -6.95
N ILE A 71 7.08 5.38 -6.06
CA ILE A 71 5.72 5.90 -6.23
C ILE A 71 5.62 6.70 -7.54
N VAL A 72 6.53 7.63 -7.78
CA VAL A 72 6.54 8.45 -9.00
C VAL A 72 6.79 7.59 -10.24
N SER A 73 7.72 6.63 -10.18
CA SER A 73 7.99 5.73 -11.31
C SER A 73 6.78 4.88 -11.68
N ILE A 74 6.08 4.34 -10.68
CA ILE A 74 4.82 3.61 -10.88
C ILE A 74 3.75 4.56 -11.42
N LEU A 75 3.64 5.78 -10.88
CA LEU A 75 2.66 6.76 -11.32
C LEU A 75 2.86 7.15 -12.79
N THR A 76 4.10 7.41 -13.18
CA THR A 76 4.51 7.72 -14.55
C THR A 76 4.16 6.55 -15.46
N LYS A 77 4.53 5.32 -15.06
CA LYS A 77 4.16 4.10 -15.80
C LYS A 77 2.65 3.90 -15.91
N LEU A 78 1.87 4.26 -14.88
CA LEU A 78 0.41 4.13 -14.87
C LEU A 78 -0.28 5.19 -15.74
N SER A 79 0.28 6.41 -15.75
CA SER A 79 -0.12 7.48 -16.64
C SER A 79 0.17 7.14 -18.10
N GLU A 80 1.34 6.57 -18.39
CA GLU A 80 1.75 6.12 -19.73
C GLU A 80 0.98 4.86 -20.19
N LYS A 81 0.73 3.90 -19.30
CA LYS A 81 0.00 2.66 -19.65
C LYS A 81 -1.46 2.87 -20.03
N ARG A 82 -2.05 4.05 -19.77
CA ARG A 82 -3.38 4.38 -20.32
C ARG A 82 -3.41 4.38 -21.85
N GLU A 83 -2.25 4.43 -22.54
CA GLU A 83 -2.17 4.32 -24.00
C GLU A 83 -1.99 2.90 -24.55
N THR A 84 -1.64 1.90 -23.75
CA THR A 84 -1.41 0.53 -24.27
C THR A 84 -2.28 -0.50 -23.58
N LYS A 85 -3.57 -0.43 -23.92
CA LYS A 85 -4.53 -1.52 -23.78
C LYS A 85 -4.10 -2.67 -24.68
N ILE A 86 -3.20 -3.55 -24.24
CA ILE A 86 -2.97 -4.84 -24.91
C ILE A 86 -3.28 -5.95 -23.92
N ILE A 87 -4.56 -6.27 -23.90
CA ILE A 87 -5.09 -7.58 -23.56
C ILE A 87 -4.33 -8.59 -24.43
N ARG A 88 -3.55 -9.49 -23.83
CA ARG A 88 -3.15 -10.71 -24.52
C ARG A 88 -3.63 -11.91 -23.71
N ARG A 89 -4.35 -12.71 -24.47
CA ARG A 89 -5.17 -13.88 -24.14
C ARG A 89 -4.34 -15.03 -23.61
#